data_AF-A0A4Z0N2D7-F1
#
_entry.id   AF-A0A4Z0N2D7-F1
#
_cell.length_a   1.000
_cell.length_b   1.000
_cell.length_c   1.000
_cell.angle_alpha   90.00
_cell.angle_beta   90.00
_cell.angle_gamma   90.00
#
_symmetry.space_group_name_H-M   'P 1'
#
loop_
_entity.id
_entity.type
_entity.pdbx_description
1 polymer ?
#
loop_
_entity_poly.entity_id
_entity_poly.type
_entity_poly.pdbx_seq_one_letter_code
_entity_poly.pdbx_strand_id
1 'polypeptide(L)'
;MSSGDRPAGIPASAHELWDRGAQTQQVRAGDLWILSWDGGVVGLALIAAAKNGFVLAWPVTLPGEVAFSPGLVVEDSPLGVPVNVWPTRETGIGNHLLDRSLGRLLSPDRIPRISFALDDGDNPGLAFASGSARDAANVDADRLMVDHWTELCFNAGGAEEGLFVNSEKVKQAGGNSRIVGEVLGLALPELRSLMDGVEPISAEQLTAVAERLGVDGDSLVGADPLAGVVSDIASPSYKHDIVARAEATGIGEADIRRLARREFALAARNDSDALREIKLRDAINRAGRGRT
;
A
#
# COMPACT_ATOMS: atom_id res chain seq x y z
N MET A 1 17.39 16.34 -9.35
CA MET A 1 15.99 15.92 -9.47
C MET A 1 15.32 16.84 -10.47
N SER A 2 14.87 16.29 -11.60
CA SER A 2 13.92 16.98 -12.46
C SER A 2 12.61 17.09 -11.67
N SER A 3 11.95 18.23 -11.78
CA SER A 3 10.54 18.37 -11.43
C SER A 3 9.80 17.17 -12.03
N GLY A 4 9.22 16.30 -11.19
CA GLY A 4 8.25 15.33 -11.68
C GLY A 4 7.19 16.12 -12.44
N ASP A 5 6.99 15.81 -13.72
CA ASP A 5 6.14 16.63 -14.59
C ASP A 5 4.77 16.78 -13.94
N ARG A 6 4.45 18.02 -13.57
CA ARG A 6 3.13 18.36 -13.03
C ARG A 6 2.14 18.05 -14.15
N PRO A 7 1.05 17.33 -13.87
CA PRO A 7 0.12 16.96 -14.92
C PRO A 7 -0.48 18.21 -15.57
N ALA A 8 -0.79 18.09 -16.85
CA ALA A 8 -1.48 19.14 -17.58
C ALA A 8 -2.79 19.51 -16.85
N GLY A 9 -3.16 20.79 -16.89
CA GLY A 9 -4.39 21.28 -16.25
C GLY A 9 -4.25 21.72 -14.79
N ILE A 10 -3.11 21.48 -14.12
CA ILE A 10 -2.87 22.01 -12.77
C ILE A 10 -2.32 23.45 -12.83
N PRO A 11 -3.03 24.44 -12.25
CA PRO A 11 -2.62 25.84 -12.29
C PRO A 11 -1.38 26.06 -11.42
N ALA A 12 -0.58 27.09 -11.76
CA ALA A 12 0.63 27.45 -11.02
C ALA A 12 0.38 27.72 -9.52
N SER A 13 -0.81 28.23 -9.18
CA SER A 13 -1.24 28.45 -7.80
C SER A 13 -1.34 27.18 -6.96
N ALA A 14 -1.53 26.01 -7.60
CA ALA A 14 -1.64 24.71 -6.93
C ALA A 14 -0.33 23.91 -6.94
N HIS A 15 0.76 24.42 -7.56
CA HIS A 15 2.02 23.69 -7.68
C HIS A 15 2.65 23.38 -6.32
N GLU A 16 2.60 24.31 -5.37
CA GLU A 16 3.15 24.05 -4.03
C GLU A 16 2.37 22.94 -3.31
N LEU A 17 1.02 22.97 -3.40
CA LEU A 17 0.17 21.93 -2.85
C LEU A 17 0.41 20.58 -3.55
N TRP A 18 0.58 20.59 -4.87
CA TRP A 18 0.88 19.39 -5.65
C TRP A 18 2.24 18.78 -5.27
N ASP A 19 3.26 19.60 -5.02
CA ASP A 19 4.61 19.13 -4.77
C ASP A 19 4.81 18.71 -3.30
N ARG A 20 4.19 19.42 -2.35
CA ARG A 20 4.41 19.22 -0.91
C ARG A 20 3.24 18.56 -0.18
N GLY A 21 2.05 18.59 -0.75
CA GLY A 21 0.81 18.22 -0.08
C GLY A 21 0.39 19.21 1.00
N ALA A 22 -0.81 18.96 1.54
CA ALA A 22 -1.25 19.49 2.81
C ALA A 22 -0.44 18.82 3.93
N GLN A 23 -0.07 19.58 4.97
CA GLN A 23 0.79 19.13 6.08
C GLN A 23 0.15 18.05 7.00
N THR A 24 -0.86 17.31 6.53
CA THR A 24 -1.50 16.21 7.25
C THR A 24 -1.08 14.87 6.69
N GLN A 25 -0.67 13.97 7.58
CA GLN A 25 -0.43 12.56 7.28
C GLN A 25 -1.59 11.67 7.74
N GLN A 26 -2.58 12.25 8.43
CA GLN A 26 -3.75 11.49 8.86
C GLN A 26 -4.72 11.33 7.68
N VAL A 27 -4.99 10.08 7.34
CA VAL A 27 -5.94 9.71 6.30
C VAL A 27 -7.36 9.84 6.81
N ARG A 28 -8.20 10.63 6.14
CA ARG A 28 -9.61 10.81 6.50
C ARG A 28 -10.50 10.68 5.26
N ALA A 29 -11.71 10.17 5.47
CA ALA A 29 -12.74 10.19 4.43
C ALA A 29 -12.97 11.63 3.94
N GLY A 30 -13.12 11.81 2.63
CA GLY A 30 -13.33 13.10 2.01
C GLY A 30 -12.03 13.79 1.54
N ASP A 31 -10.87 13.29 1.95
CA ASP A 31 -9.59 13.86 1.54
C ASP A 31 -9.22 13.38 0.13
N LEU A 32 -8.62 14.27 -0.66
CA LEU A 32 -7.96 13.95 -1.92
C LEU A 32 -6.49 13.64 -1.65
N TRP A 33 -5.99 12.57 -2.26
CA TRP A 33 -4.63 12.09 -2.08
C TRP A 33 -3.97 11.80 -3.43
N ILE A 34 -2.69 12.14 -3.53
CA ILE A 34 -1.81 11.63 -4.58
C ILE A 34 -1.39 10.22 -4.20
N LEU A 35 -1.53 9.31 -5.16
CA LEU A 35 -0.97 7.97 -5.10
C LEU A 35 0.38 7.96 -5.82
N SER A 36 1.40 7.35 -5.22
CA SER A 36 2.71 7.18 -5.85
C SER A 36 3.30 5.81 -5.60
N TRP A 37 4.15 5.37 -6.53
CA TRP A 37 4.90 4.13 -6.45
C TRP A 37 6.20 4.24 -7.25
N ASP A 38 7.31 3.79 -6.66
CA ASP A 38 8.67 3.84 -7.23
C ASP A 38 9.04 5.24 -7.74
N GLY A 39 8.67 6.27 -6.96
CA GLY A 39 8.95 7.68 -7.26
C GLY A 39 8.04 8.31 -8.33
N GLY A 40 7.15 7.53 -8.94
CA GLY A 40 6.17 8.02 -9.93
C GLY A 40 4.79 8.26 -9.32
N VAL A 41 4.08 9.30 -9.79
CA VAL A 41 2.65 9.46 -9.49
C VAL A 41 1.88 8.43 -10.30
N VAL A 42 1.03 7.64 -9.63
CA VAL A 42 0.24 6.56 -10.25
C VAL A 42 -1.26 6.83 -10.22
N GLY A 43 -1.71 7.89 -9.55
CA GLY A 43 -3.12 8.29 -9.58
C GLY A 43 -3.50 9.33 -8.55
N LEU A 44 -4.77 9.74 -8.59
CA LEU A 44 -5.43 10.55 -7.58
C LEU A 44 -6.63 9.80 -7.02
N ALA A 45 -6.78 9.83 -5.71
CA ALA A 45 -7.84 9.13 -4.99
C ALA A 45 -8.56 10.08 -4.04
N LEU A 46 -9.89 10.04 -4.08
CA LEU A 46 -10.72 10.54 -2.99
C LEU A 46 -10.92 9.39 -1.99
N ILE A 47 -10.57 9.61 -0.73
CA ILE A 47 -10.76 8.60 0.31
C ILE A 47 -12.24 8.49 0.65
N ALA A 48 -12.86 7.35 0.35
CA ALA A 48 -14.23 7.04 0.73
C ALA A 48 -14.29 6.56 2.19
N ALA A 49 -13.34 5.70 2.60
CA ALA A 49 -13.21 5.25 3.98
C ALA A 49 -11.76 4.87 4.31
N ALA A 50 -11.33 5.15 5.53
CA ALA A 50 -10.05 4.66 6.05
C ALA A 50 -10.25 3.33 6.79
N LYS A 51 -9.41 2.33 6.49
CA LYS A 51 -9.34 1.04 7.18
C LYS A 51 -7.92 0.83 7.72
N ASN A 52 -7.72 -0.24 8.48
CA ASN A 52 -6.37 -0.59 8.92
C ASN A 52 -5.60 -1.20 7.74
N GLY A 53 -4.46 -0.63 7.38
CA GLY A 53 -3.59 -1.08 6.27
C GLY A 53 -4.00 -0.64 4.86
N PHE A 54 -5.25 -0.22 4.64
CA PHE A 54 -5.75 0.22 3.33
C PHE A 54 -6.87 1.25 3.46
N VAL A 55 -7.25 1.86 2.33
CA VAL A 55 -8.41 2.75 2.19
C VAL A 55 -9.37 2.21 1.15
N LEU A 56 -10.66 2.52 1.29
CA LEU A 56 -11.57 2.52 0.15
C LEU A 56 -11.44 3.88 -0.53
N ALA A 57 -11.19 3.88 -1.83
CA ALA A 57 -10.92 5.08 -2.60
C ALA A 57 -11.77 5.12 -3.87
N TRP A 58 -12.23 6.33 -4.21
CA TRP A 58 -12.80 6.62 -5.52
C TRP A 58 -11.71 7.20 -6.41
N PRO A 59 -11.53 6.68 -7.64
CA PRO A 59 -10.66 7.31 -8.61
C PRO A 59 -11.01 8.77 -8.83
N VAL A 60 -9.99 9.57 -9.10
CA VAL A 60 -10.13 10.98 -9.46
C VAL A 60 -9.36 11.26 -10.73
N THR A 61 -10.00 11.90 -11.70
CA THR A 61 -9.37 12.37 -12.93
C THR A 61 -9.36 13.90 -13.01
N LEU A 62 -8.27 14.44 -13.54
CA LEU A 62 -7.98 15.86 -13.70
C LEU A 62 -8.61 16.45 -14.97
N PRO A 63 -8.66 17.80 -15.10
CA PRO A 63 -9.01 18.44 -16.35
C PRO A 63 -8.12 17.97 -17.52
N GLY A 64 -8.76 17.61 -18.63
CA GLY A 64 -8.07 17.12 -19.84
C GLY A 64 -7.87 15.60 -19.88
N GLU A 65 -8.10 14.90 -18.78
CA GLU A 65 -8.22 13.45 -18.78
C GLU A 65 -9.63 13.03 -19.21
N VAL A 66 -9.75 11.81 -19.72
CA VAL A 66 -11.03 11.28 -20.18
C VAL A 66 -11.97 11.13 -18.99
N ALA A 67 -13.17 11.73 -19.10
CA ALA A 67 -14.22 11.60 -18.11
C ALA A 67 -15.61 11.59 -18.75
N PHE A 68 -16.50 10.79 -18.17
CA PHE A 68 -17.87 10.57 -18.63
C PHE A 68 -18.74 10.02 -17.51
N SER A 69 -20.07 10.08 -17.65
CA SER A 69 -21.00 9.45 -16.71
C SER A 69 -20.70 7.94 -16.59
N PRO A 70 -20.63 7.36 -15.38
CA PRO A 70 -21.14 7.87 -14.10
C PRO A 70 -20.13 8.68 -13.26
N GLY A 71 -19.01 9.12 -13.82
CA GLY A 71 -18.11 10.07 -13.16
C GLY A 71 -18.86 11.35 -12.77
N LEU A 72 -18.54 11.90 -11.60
CA LEU A 72 -19.18 13.09 -11.03
C LEU A 72 -18.20 14.25 -11.00
N VAL A 73 -18.65 15.43 -11.42
CA VAL A 73 -17.85 16.65 -11.41
C VAL A 73 -17.90 17.29 -10.02
N VAL A 74 -16.73 17.60 -9.48
CA VAL A 74 -16.55 18.43 -8.29
C VAL A 74 -15.82 19.71 -8.71
N GLU A 75 -16.56 20.83 -8.75
CA GLU A 75 -16.04 22.12 -9.23
C GLU A 75 -14.97 22.70 -8.29
N ASP A 76 -15.24 22.66 -6.98
CA ASP A 76 -14.40 23.28 -5.96
C ASP A 76 -13.40 22.27 -5.37
N SER A 77 -12.36 21.94 -6.13
CA SER A 77 -11.27 21.11 -5.61
C SER A 77 -10.18 21.93 -4.90
N PRO A 78 -9.40 21.32 -3.97
CA PRO A 78 -8.23 21.97 -3.39
C PRO A 78 -7.16 22.41 -4.41
N LEU A 79 -7.20 21.87 -5.63
CA LEU A 79 -6.28 22.22 -6.71
C LEU A 79 -6.73 23.47 -7.50
N GLY A 80 -7.88 24.06 -7.15
CA GLY A 80 -8.42 25.25 -7.82
C GLY A 80 -8.93 24.99 -9.24
N VAL A 81 -9.17 23.73 -9.59
CA VAL A 81 -9.73 23.29 -10.87
C VAL A 81 -10.79 22.20 -10.65
N PRO A 82 -11.78 22.07 -11.54
CA PRO A 82 -12.75 20.98 -11.44
C PRO A 82 -12.05 19.63 -11.58
N VAL A 83 -12.50 18.63 -10.81
CA VAL A 83 -12.04 17.25 -10.93
C VAL A 83 -13.23 16.32 -11.09
N ASN A 84 -13.02 15.16 -11.70
CA ASN A 84 -14.05 14.13 -11.80
C ASN A 84 -13.75 13.02 -10.79
N VAL A 85 -14.73 12.66 -9.97
CA VAL A 85 -14.63 11.52 -9.03
C VAL A 85 -15.46 10.35 -9.56
N TRP A 86 -15.03 9.12 -9.28
CA TRP A 86 -15.66 7.91 -9.83
C TRP A 86 -16.16 6.98 -8.72
N PRO A 87 -17.30 7.28 -8.06
CA PRO A 87 -17.79 6.46 -6.95
C PRO A 87 -18.12 5.02 -7.35
N THR A 88 -18.59 4.82 -8.59
CA THR A 88 -18.91 3.48 -9.14
C THR A 88 -17.69 2.63 -9.48
N ARG A 89 -16.48 3.14 -9.20
CA ARG A 89 -15.20 2.46 -9.37
C ARG A 89 -14.44 2.42 -8.03
N GLU A 90 -15.17 2.41 -6.92
CA GLU A 90 -14.58 2.26 -5.60
C GLU A 90 -13.70 1.01 -5.51
N THR A 91 -12.50 1.16 -4.99
CA THR A 91 -11.56 0.05 -4.81
C THR A 91 -10.73 0.20 -3.55
N GLY A 92 -10.20 -0.92 -3.06
CA GLY A 92 -9.26 -0.97 -1.94
C GLY A 92 -7.87 -0.56 -2.40
N ILE A 93 -7.25 0.41 -1.73
CA ILE A 93 -5.89 0.87 -2.03
C ILE A 93 -5.04 0.74 -0.77
N GLY A 94 -3.92 0.04 -0.87
CA GLY A 94 -2.98 -0.11 0.24
C GLY A 94 -2.40 1.24 0.67
N ASN A 95 -2.24 1.45 1.97
CA ASN A 95 -1.77 2.73 2.51
C ASN A 95 -0.37 3.11 1.99
N HIS A 96 0.44 2.13 1.55
CA HIS A 96 1.78 2.34 1.01
C HIS A 96 1.80 3.12 -0.30
N LEU A 97 0.67 3.21 -1.01
CA LEU A 97 0.52 4.02 -2.22
C LEU A 97 0.21 5.48 -1.89
N LEU A 98 -0.30 5.79 -0.69
CA LEU A 98 -0.62 7.16 -0.30
C LEU A 98 0.67 7.97 -0.10
N ASP A 99 0.83 9.01 -0.92
CA ASP A 99 2.00 9.89 -0.89
C ASP A 99 1.72 11.11 -0.02
N ARG A 100 0.84 11.97 -0.50
CA ARG A 100 0.56 13.25 0.12
C ARG A 100 -0.90 13.62 -0.06
N SER A 101 -1.49 14.11 1.01
CA SER A 101 -2.83 14.67 1.00
C SER A 101 -2.81 15.97 0.22
N LEU A 102 -3.83 16.23 -0.59
CA LEU A 102 -4.10 17.53 -1.20
C LEU A 102 -5.17 18.32 -0.43
N GLY A 103 -5.60 17.81 0.73
CA GLY A 103 -6.66 18.39 1.55
C GLY A 103 -8.04 17.80 1.23
N ARG A 104 -9.07 18.41 1.81
CA ARG A 104 -10.45 17.91 1.73
C ARG A 104 -11.09 18.28 0.40
N LEU A 105 -11.55 17.27 -0.36
CA LEU A 105 -12.34 17.44 -1.58
C LEU A 105 -13.84 17.37 -1.31
N LEU A 106 -14.29 16.42 -0.50
CA LEU A 106 -15.69 16.30 -0.10
C LEU A 106 -15.82 16.24 1.43
N SER A 107 -16.94 16.70 1.96
CA SER A 107 -17.25 16.45 3.37
C SER A 107 -17.53 14.95 3.60
N PRO A 108 -17.05 14.35 4.71
CA PRO A 108 -17.21 12.92 4.96
C PRO A 108 -18.66 12.43 4.92
N ASP A 109 -19.62 13.27 5.31
CA ASP A 109 -21.05 12.95 5.31
C ASP A 109 -21.67 12.88 3.90
N ARG A 110 -21.01 13.45 2.89
CA ARG A 110 -21.47 13.38 1.50
C ARG A 110 -21.16 12.04 0.84
N ILE A 111 -20.09 11.37 1.24
CA ILE A 111 -19.63 10.10 0.64
C ILE A 111 -20.74 9.04 0.66
N PRO A 112 -21.31 8.64 1.82
CA PRO A 112 -22.36 7.63 1.83
C PRO A 112 -23.62 8.09 1.08
N ARG A 113 -23.97 9.38 1.13
CA ARG A 113 -25.14 9.91 0.39
C ARG A 113 -24.99 9.76 -1.11
N ILE A 114 -23.80 10.06 -1.64
CA ILE A 114 -23.50 9.90 -3.08
C ILE A 114 -23.54 8.42 -3.46
N SER A 115 -22.92 7.55 -2.66
CA SER A 115 -22.92 6.11 -2.91
C SER A 115 -24.34 5.56 -2.98
N PHE A 116 -25.16 5.83 -1.95
CA PHE A 116 -26.54 5.35 -1.91
C PHE A 116 -27.39 5.91 -3.05
N ALA A 117 -27.25 7.20 -3.38
CA ALA A 117 -27.98 7.78 -4.49
C ALA A 117 -27.63 7.09 -5.83
N LEU A 118 -26.35 6.77 -6.06
CA LEU A 118 -25.95 6.07 -7.29
C LEU A 118 -26.44 4.62 -7.33
N ASP A 119 -26.42 3.91 -6.20
CA ASP A 119 -26.93 2.55 -6.10
C ASP A 119 -28.45 2.48 -6.34
N ASP A 120 -29.20 3.46 -5.83
CA ASP A 120 -30.66 3.58 -5.98
C ASP A 120 -31.08 4.22 -7.32
N GLY A 121 -30.14 4.77 -8.10
CA GLY A 121 -30.41 5.49 -9.35
C GLY A 121 -30.98 6.90 -9.15
N ASP A 122 -30.86 7.44 -7.95
CA ASP A 122 -31.24 8.78 -7.55
C ASP A 122 -30.18 9.84 -7.91
N ASN A 123 -30.54 11.12 -7.74
CA ASN A 123 -29.61 12.23 -7.98
C ASN A 123 -28.55 12.32 -6.85
N PRO A 124 -27.24 12.16 -7.15
CA PRO A 124 -26.17 12.23 -6.14
C PRO A 124 -25.85 13.66 -5.65
N GLY A 125 -26.52 14.68 -6.20
CA GLY A 125 -26.27 16.09 -5.83
C GLY A 125 -24.95 16.64 -6.38
N LEU A 126 -24.40 16.00 -7.41
CA LEU A 126 -23.29 16.46 -8.24
C LEU A 126 -23.66 16.26 -9.71
N ALA A 127 -23.11 17.11 -10.58
CA ALA A 127 -23.28 16.93 -12.02
C ALA A 127 -22.51 15.71 -12.49
N PHE A 128 -23.06 14.97 -13.45
CA PHE A 128 -22.31 13.93 -14.16
C PHE A 128 -21.33 14.57 -15.16
N ALA A 129 -20.18 13.93 -15.34
CA ALA A 129 -19.27 14.25 -16.43
C ALA A 129 -19.96 14.04 -17.78
N SER A 130 -19.55 14.82 -18.79
CA SER A 130 -20.18 14.79 -20.12
C SER A 130 -19.95 13.46 -20.84
N GLY A 131 -20.96 12.97 -21.57
CA GLY A 131 -20.92 11.66 -22.22
C GLY A 131 -21.23 10.51 -21.25
N SER A 132 -21.11 9.27 -21.73
CA SER A 132 -21.39 8.06 -20.95
C SER A 132 -20.36 6.96 -21.16
N ALA A 133 -20.09 6.18 -20.11
CA ALA A 133 -19.34 4.93 -20.17
C ALA A 133 -19.98 3.90 -21.12
N ARG A 134 -21.28 4.06 -21.42
CA ARG A 134 -22.01 3.21 -22.37
C ARG A 134 -21.82 3.63 -23.83
N ASP A 135 -21.24 4.81 -24.07
CA ASP A 135 -20.95 5.26 -25.43
C ASP A 135 -19.79 4.44 -25.99
N ALA A 136 -19.93 3.97 -27.24
CA ALA A 136 -18.92 3.11 -27.87
C ALA A 136 -17.51 3.76 -27.92
N ALA A 137 -17.45 5.09 -27.97
CA ALA A 137 -16.20 5.85 -27.96
C ALA A 137 -15.45 5.81 -26.61
N ASN A 138 -16.13 5.47 -25.51
CA ASN A 138 -15.59 5.53 -24.15
C ASN A 138 -15.28 4.15 -23.55
N VAL A 139 -15.68 3.05 -24.21
CA VAL A 139 -15.52 1.68 -23.69
C VAL A 139 -14.06 1.33 -23.41
N ASP A 140 -13.15 1.68 -24.32
CA ASP A 140 -11.72 1.38 -24.14
C ASP A 140 -11.13 2.20 -22.99
N ALA A 141 -11.53 3.46 -22.83
CA ALA A 141 -11.09 4.30 -21.73
C ALA A 141 -11.64 3.82 -20.36
N ASP A 142 -12.90 3.40 -20.29
CA ASP A 142 -13.46 2.81 -19.06
C ASP A 142 -12.72 1.53 -18.68
N ARG A 143 -12.42 0.67 -19.66
CA ARG A 143 -11.64 -0.55 -19.43
C ARG A 143 -10.24 -0.24 -18.92
N LEU A 144 -9.52 0.67 -19.56
CA LEU A 144 -8.16 1.06 -19.13
C LEU A 144 -8.16 1.63 -17.71
N MET A 145 -9.18 2.40 -17.33
CA MET A 145 -9.34 2.88 -15.95
C MET A 145 -9.53 1.70 -14.98
N VAL A 146 -10.43 0.76 -15.30
CA VAL A 146 -10.67 -0.42 -14.46
C VAL A 146 -9.41 -1.27 -14.31
N ASP A 147 -8.70 -1.54 -15.41
CA ASP A 147 -7.49 -2.35 -15.42
C ASP A 147 -6.39 -1.68 -14.57
N HIS A 148 -6.13 -0.38 -14.76
CA HIS A 148 -5.16 0.38 -13.97
C HIS A 148 -5.46 0.37 -12.46
N TRP A 149 -6.71 0.63 -12.08
CA TRP A 149 -7.09 0.64 -10.66
C TRP A 149 -7.12 -0.76 -10.04
N THR A 150 -7.30 -1.80 -10.85
CA THR A 150 -7.15 -3.19 -10.43
C THR A 150 -5.69 -3.51 -10.11
N GLU A 151 -4.73 -3.05 -10.94
CA GLU A 151 -3.30 -3.21 -10.65
C GLU A 151 -2.90 -2.52 -9.35
N LEU A 152 -3.40 -1.30 -9.09
CA LEU A 152 -3.16 -0.59 -7.84
C LEU A 152 -3.76 -1.32 -6.62
N CYS A 153 -4.95 -1.91 -6.78
CA CYS A 153 -5.60 -2.69 -5.72
C CYS A 153 -4.77 -3.91 -5.30
N PHE A 154 -4.12 -4.57 -6.26
CA PHE A 154 -3.31 -5.76 -6.01
C PHE A 154 -1.83 -5.45 -5.73
N ASN A 155 -1.44 -4.18 -5.68
CA ASN A 155 -0.09 -3.81 -5.28
C ASN A 155 0.13 -4.16 -3.80
N ALA A 156 0.95 -5.17 -3.53
CA ALA A 156 1.19 -5.69 -2.18
C ALA A 156 2.19 -4.86 -1.34
N GLY A 157 2.71 -3.74 -1.85
CA GLY A 157 3.60 -2.87 -1.10
C GLY A 157 4.92 -3.52 -0.67
N GLY A 158 5.33 -4.60 -1.33
CA GLY A 158 6.50 -5.38 -0.92
C GLY A 158 6.29 -6.23 0.33
N ALA A 159 5.06 -6.63 0.66
CA ALA A 159 4.84 -7.72 1.62
C ALA A 159 5.64 -8.97 1.17
N GLU A 160 6.21 -9.70 2.13
CA GLU A 160 6.85 -10.98 1.80
C GLU A 160 5.77 -12.03 1.57
N GLU A 161 5.85 -12.70 0.41
CA GLU A 161 5.00 -13.84 0.09
C GLU A 161 5.60 -15.12 0.65
N GLY A 162 4.75 -16.03 1.11
CA GLY A 162 5.15 -17.36 1.55
C GLY A 162 4.56 -17.77 2.89
N LEU A 163 5.03 -18.91 3.37
CA LEU A 163 4.63 -19.49 4.65
C LEU A 163 5.70 -19.21 5.69
N PHE A 164 5.30 -18.97 6.93
CA PHE A 164 6.24 -18.69 8.02
C PHE A 164 6.18 -19.82 9.04
N VAL A 165 7.35 -20.31 9.44
CA VAL A 165 7.46 -21.36 10.46
C VAL A 165 6.86 -20.87 11.77
N ASN A 166 5.93 -21.64 12.33
CA ASN A 166 5.41 -21.37 13.66
C ASN A 166 6.16 -22.23 14.68
N SER A 167 7.08 -21.59 15.42
CA SER A 167 7.91 -22.25 16.43
C SER A 167 7.12 -23.03 17.49
N GLU A 168 5.90 -22.61 17.84
CA GLU A 168 5.05 -23.34 18.80
C GLU A 168 4.47 -24.60 18.18
N LYS A 169 3.98 -24.51 16.94
CA LYS A 169 3.48 -25.67 16.20
C LYS A 169 4.58 -26.70 15.94
N VAL A 170 5.79 -26.25 15.59
CA VAL A 170 6.97 -27.13 15.47
C VAL A 170 7.24 -27.87 16.78
N LYS A 171 7.17 -27.18 17.93
CA LYS A 171 7.33 -27.82 19.24
C LYS A 171 6.22 -28.83 19.55
N GLN A 172 4.97 -28.52 19.20
CA GLN A 172 3.83 -29.42 19.37
C GLN A 172 3.97 -30.69 18.52
N ALA A 173 4.56 -30.58 17.33
CA ALA A 173 4.92 -31.71 16.47
C ALA A 173 6.15 -32.50 16.94
N GLY A 174 6.70 -32.21 18.13
CA GLY A 174 7.90 -32.87 18.66
C GLY A 174 9.23 -32.37 18.09
N GLY A 175 9.20 -31.29 17.29
CA GLY A 175 10.37 -30.64 16.71
C GLY A 175 10.98 -29.56 17.62
N ASN A 176 12.15 -29.05 17.21
CA ASN A 176 12.77 -27.85 17.76
C ASN A 176 13.75 -27.25 16.74
N SER A 177 14.31 -26.08 17.02
CA SER A 177 15.23 -25.39 16.11
C SER A 177 16.45 -26.23 15.72
N ARG A 178 16.97 -27.08 16.61
CA ARG A 178 18.09 -27.97 16.30
C ARG A 178 17.70 -29.00 15.23
N ILE A 179 16.53 -29.63 15.37
CA ILE A 179 16.03 -30.59 14.37
C ILE A 179 15.83 -29.89 13.03
N VAL A 180 15.20 -28.72 13.02
CA VAL A 180 15.00 -27.94 11.78
C VAL A 180 16.34 -27.58 11.13
N GLY A 181 17.32 -27.14 11.92
CA GLY A 181 18.66 -26.81 11.43
C GLY A 181 19.42 -28.02 10.86
N GLU A 182 19.34 -29.18 11.53
CA GLU A 182 19.96 -30.42 11.08
C GLU A 182 19.34 -30.92 9.77
N VAL A 183 18.01 -30.84 9.62
CA VAL A 183 17.29 -31.25 8.40
C VAL A 183 17.63 -30.36 7.22
N LEU A 184 17.63 -29.05 7.44
CA LEU A 184 17.78 -28.06 6.37
C LEU A 184 19.25 -27.72 6.06
N GLY A 185 20.19 -28.17 6.91
CA GLY A 185 21.62 -27.87 6.75
C GLY A 185 21.94 -26.38 6.88
N LEU A 186 21.10 -25.62 7.59
CA LEU A 186 21.22 -24.16 7.70
C LEU A 186 22.26 -23.74 8.73
N ALA A 187 22.99 -22.67 8.43
CA ALA A 187 23.82 -22.00 9.43
C ALA A 187 22.93 -21.33 10.49
N LEU A 188 23.50 -21.10 11.69
CA LEU A 188 22.74 -20.51 12.80
C LEU A 188 22.03 -19.19 12.45
N PRO A 189 22.62 -18.23 11.69
CA PRO A 189 21.92 -17.02 11.29
C PRO A 189 20.69 -17.28 10.41
N GLU A 190 20.79 -18.19 9.44
CA GLU A 190 19.72 -18.53 8.50
C GLU A 190 18.59 -19.27 9.22
N LEU A 191 18.94 -20.26 10.03
CA LEU A 191 17.99 -20.98 10.88
C LEU A 191 17.22 -20.01 11.78
N ARG A 192 17.92 -19.01 12.34
CA ARG A 192 17.28 -18.02 13.20
C ARG A 192 16.31 -17.14 12.44
N SER A 193 16.70 -16.63 11.26
CA SER A 193 15.79 -15.86 10.40
C SER A 193 14.52 -16.64 10.05
N LEU A 194 14.68 -17.93 9.75
CA LEU A 194 13.55 -18.82 9.46
C LEU A 194 12.64 -19.03 10.68
N MET A 195 13.22 -19.39 11.84
CA MET A 195 12.47 -19.72 13.05
C MET A 195 11.78 -18.51 13.70
N ASP A 196 12.35 -17.31 13.54
CA ASP A 196 11.78 -16.04 13.99
C ASP A 196 10.79 -15.44 12.98
N GLY A 197 10.58 -16.09 11.82
CA GLY A 197 9.68 -15.65 10.76
C GLY A 197 10.14 -14.37 10.04
N VAL A 198 11.44 -14.07 10.08
CA VAL A 198 12.05 -12.98 9.30
C VAL A 198 12.07 -13.33 7.82
N GLU A 199 12.26 -14.59 7.48
CA GLU A 199 12.20 -15.08 6.11
C GLU A 199 11.19 -16.23 6.01
N PRO A 200 10.45 -16.34 4.88
CA PRO A 200 9.53 -17.44 4.66
C PRO A 200 10.29 -18.75 4.46
N ILE A 201 9.63 -19.87 4.79
CA ILE A 201 10.10 -21.20 4.46
C ILE A 201 9.75 -21.54 3.01
N SER A 202 10.68 -22.13 2.26
CA SER A 202 10.37 -22.65 0.93
C SER A 202 9.51 -23.92 1.01
N ALA A 203 8.81 -24.26 -0.08
CA ALA A 203 7.98 -25.48 -0.13
C ALA A 203 8.82 -26.75 0.09
N GLU A 204 10.04 -26.79 -0.47
CA GLU A 204 10.99 -27.89 -0.33
C GLU A 204 11.49 -28.02 1.12
N GLN A 205 11.85 -26.89 1.74
CA GLN A 205 12.27 -26.86 3.13
C GLN A 205 11.14 -27.31 4.06
N LEU A 206 9.92 -26.84 3.82
CA LEU A 206 8.75 -27.21 4.60
C LEU A 206 8.47 -28.71 4.50
N THR A 207 8.52 -29.26 3.28
CA THR A 207 8.33 -30.69 3.03
C THR A 207 9.37 -31.53 3.79
N ALA A 208 10.65 -31.16 3.71
CA ALA A 208 11.72 -31.89 4.40
C ALA A 208 11.53 -31.91 5.94
N VAL A 209 11.11 -30.78 6.53
CA VAL A 209 10.85 -30.69 7.97
C VAL A 209 9.60 -31.50 8.34
N ALA A 210 8.53 -31.41 7.54
CA ALA A 210 7.29 -32.14 7.75
C ALA A 210 7.51 -33.67 7.71
N GLU A 211 8.24 -34.16 6.71
CA GLU A 211 8.63 -35.57 6.58
C GLU A 211 9.46 -36.03 7.79
N ARG A 212 10.43 -35.22 8.24
CA ARG A 212 11.25 -35.57 9.41
C ARG A 212 10.44 -35.73 10.68
N LEU A 213 9.40 -34.89 10.85
CA LEU A 213 8.53 -34.84 12.02
C LEU A 213 7.32 -35.78 11.89
N GLY A 214 7.06 -36.35 10.70
CA GLY A 214 5.93 -37.24 10.44
C GLY A 214 4.58 -36.53 10.55
N VAL A 215 4.52 -35.25 10.16
CA VAL A 215 3.31 -34.42 10.19
C VAL A 215 3.04 -33.79 8.83
N ASP A 216 1.87 -33.20 8.67
CA ASP A 216 1.53 -32.40 7.49
C ASP A 216 2.21 -31.02 7.52
N GLY A 217 2.65 -30.50 6.37
CA GLY A 217 3.39 -29.25 6.28
C GLY A 217 2.59 -28.03 6.78
N ASP A 218 1.29 -27.96 6.48
CA ASP A 218 0.43 -26.85 6.88
C ASP A 218 0.26 -26.79 8.41
N SER A 219 0.49 -27.92 9.09
CA SER A 219 0.51 -27.98 10.54
C SER A 219 1.74 -27.33 11.18
N LEU A 220 2.78 -26.98 10.42
CA LEU A 220 4.03 -26.39 10.94
C LEU A 220 4.13 -24.87 10.74
N VAL A 221 3.28 -24.31 9.90
CA VAL A 221 3.34 -22.90 9.48
C VAL A 221 2.20 -22.08 10.08
N GLY A 222 2.33 -20.76 10.04
CA GLY A 222 1.31 -19.83 10.50
C GLY A 222 1.30 -18.53 9.71
N ALA A 223 0.50 -17.58 10.19
CA ALA A 223 0.49 -16.21 9.67
C ALA A 223 1.88 -15.55 9.84
N ASP A 224 2.18 -14.57 8.99
CA ASP A 224 3.40 -13.76 9.12
C ASP A 224 3.47 -13.12 10.52
N PRO A 225 4.45 -13.49 11.37
CA PRO A 225 4.58 -12.91 12.71
C PRO A 225 4.93 -11.41 12.67
N LEU A 226 5.40 -10.90 11.52
CA LEU A 226 5.73 -9.50 11.29
C LEU A 226 4.67 -8.76 10.44
N ALA A 227 3.47 -9.33 10.24
CA ALA A 227 2.40 -8.67 9.48
C ALA A 227 2.04 -7.27 10.03
N GLY A 228 2.13 -7.09 11.36
CA GLY A 228 1.94 -5.79 11.99
C GLY A 228 3.02 -4.76 11.59
N VAL A 229 4.28 -5.20 11.43
CA VAL A 229 5.38 -4.34 10.96
C VAL A 229 5.15 -3.93 9.50
N VAL A 230 4.70 -4.85 8.65
CA VAL A 230 4.33 -4.55 7.26
C VAL A 230 3.22 -3.50 7.21
N SER A 231 2.19 -3.66 8.04
CA SER A 231 1.08 -2.71 8.14
C SER A 231 1.53 -1.32 8.61
N ASP A 232 2.46 -1.26 9.57
CA ASP A 232 2.98 0.01 10.08
C ASP A 232 3.85 0.73 9.04
N ILE A 233 4.75 0.01 8.34
CA ILE A 233 5.61 0.57 7.28
C ILE A 233 4.77 1.06 6.10
N ALA A 234 3.59 0.47 5.88
CA ALA A 234 2.64 0.95 4.87
C ALA A 234 1.99 2.29 5.24
N SER A 235 2.14 2.81 6.47
CA SER A 235 1.62 4.13 6.83
C SER A 235 2.17 5.24 5.93
N PRO A 236 1.34 6.19 5.47
CA PRO A 236 1.79 7.32 4.64
C PRO A 236 2.90 8.15 5.31
N SER A 237 2.97 8.12 6.65
CA SER A 237 4.00 8.82 7.43
C SER A 237 5.43 8.40 7.12
N TYR A 238 5.64 7.18 6.60
CA TYR A 238 6.95 6.65 6.23
C TYR A 238 7.23 6.74 4.72
N LYS A 239 6.25 7.16 3.90
CA LYS A 239 6.39 7.17 2.44
C LYS A 239 7.61 7.99 1.98
N HIS A 240 7.78 9.18 2.55
CA HIS A 240 8.91 10.05 2.22
C HIS A 240 10.26 9.39 2.55
N ASP A 241 10.39 8.79 3.72
CA ASP A 241 11.62 8.12 4.16
C ASP A 241 11.95 6.92 3.25
N ILE A 242 10.93 6.17 2.83
CA ILE A 242 11.07 5.01 1.95
C ILE A 242 11.49 5.43 0.54
N VAL A 243 10.85 6.45 -0.04
CA VAL A 243 11.20 6.97 -1.37
C VAL A 243 12.62 7.54 -1.36
N ALA A 244 12.97 8.36 -0.35
CA ALA A 244 14.33 8.89 -0.22
C ALA A 244 15.37 7.77 -0.10
N ARG A 245 15.03 6.67 0.59
CA ARG A 245 15.91 5.51 0.71
C ARG A 245 16.04 4.73 -0.60
N ALA A 246 14.94 4.55 -1.32
CA ALA A 246 14.91 3.93 -2.64
C ALA A 246 15.81 4.70 -3.62
N GLU A 247 15.66 6.02 -3.69
CA GLU A 247 16.50 6.91 -4.50
C GLU A 247 17.98 6.82 -4.11
N ALA A 248 18.29 6.86 -2.80
CA ALA A 248 19.67 6.82 -2.32
C ALA A 248 20.39 5.50 -2.59
N THR A 249 19.66 4.40 -2.75
CA THR A 249 20.22 3.05 -2.94
C THR A 249 20.05 2.52 -4.37
N GLY A 250 19.19 3.14 -5.18
CA GLY A 250 18.82 2.64 -6.51
C GLY A 250 17.94 1.37 -6.46
N ILE A 251 17.37 1.05 -5.30
CA ILE A 251 16.53 -0.14 -5.07
C ILE A 251 15.06 0.31 -5.03
N GLY A 252 14.13 -0.47 -5.58
CA GLY A 252 12.70 -0.14 -5.59
C GLY A 252 12.05 -0.09 -4.20
N GLU A 253 10.91 0.59 -4.08
CA GLU A 253 10.19 0.78 -2.81
C GLU A 253 9.82 -0.55 -2.14
N ALA A 254 9.36 -1.53 -2.91
CA ALA A 254 9.01 -2.85 -2.39
C ALA A 254 10.19 -3.52 -1.68
N ASP A 255 11.37 -3.47 -2.27
CA ASP A 255 12.58 -4.05 -1.69
C ASP A 255 13.04 -3.28 -0.45
N ILE A 256 12.94 -1.95 -0.44
CA ILE A 256 13.21 -1.16 0.75
C ILE A 256 12.27 -1.55 1.89
N ARG A 257 10.98 -1.74 1.63
CA ARG A 257 10.00 -2.16 2.63
C ARG A 257 10.31 -3.56 3.18
N ARG A 258 10.65 -4.53 2.31
CA ARG A 258 11.10 -5.88 2.74
C ARG A 258 12.36 -5.81 3.60
N LEU A 259 13.36 -5.05 3.18
CA LEU A 259 14.61 -4.91 3.91
C LEU A 259 14.39 -4.20 5.25
N ALA A 260 13.54 -3.17 5.31
CA ALA A 260 13.16 -2.50 6.55
C ALA A 260 12.46 -3.46 7.52
N ARG A 261 11.55 -4.32 7.03
CA ARG A 261 10.94 -5.38 7.85
C ARG A 261 12.01 -6.30 8.47
N ARG A 262 12.99 -6.74 7.69
CA ARG A 262 14.10 -7.60 8.17
C ARG A 262 14.99 -6.87 9.19
N GLU A 263 15.36 -5.63 8.90
CA GLU A 263 16.16 -4.77 9.78
C GLU A 263 15.45 -4.47 11.11
N PHE A 264 14.12 -4.32 11.08
CA PHE A 264 13.32 -4.14 12.28
C PHE A 264 13.36 -5.38 13.17
N ALA A 265 13.19 -6.58 12.59
CA ALA A 265 13.21 -7.83 13.32
C ALA A 265 14.55 -8.09 14.03
N LEU A 266 15.67 -7.70 13.40
CA LEU A 266 17.00 -7.80 14.00
C LEU A 266 17.18 -6.86 15.21
N ALA A 267 16.57 -5.68 15.16
CA ALA A 267 16.70 -4.64 16.19
C ALA A 267 15.68 -4.73 17.33
N ALA A 268 14.55 -5.42 17.16
CA ALA A 268 13.42 -5.41 18.11
C ALA A 268 13.67 -6.12 19.44
N ARG A 269 14.87 -6.66 19.71
CA ARG A 269 15.10 -7.64 20.77
C ARG A 269 15.02 -7.16 22.22
N ASN A 270 14.95 -5.86 22.53
CA ASN A 270 15.07 -5.40 23.92
C ASN A 270 14.25 -4.18 24.36
N ASP A 271 13.33 -3.61 23.57
CA ASP A 271 12.63 -2.38 24.02
C ASP A 271 11.14 -2.34 23.75
N SER A 272 10.46 -1.54 24.57
CA SER A 272 9.01 -1.35 24.59
C SER A 272 8.43 -0.79 23.29
N ASP A 273 7.13 -1.01 23.11
CA ASP A 273 6.34 -0.49 21.98
C ASP A 273 6.41 1.04 21.83
N ALA A 274 6.77 1.76 22.90
CA ALA A 274 6.94 3.20 22.88
C ALA A 274 8.05 3.69 21.92
N LEU A 275 8.99 2.82 21.54
CA LEU A 275 10.07 3.15 20.60
C LEU A 275 9.80 2.62 19.18
N ARG A 276 8.62 2.08 18.90
CA ARG A 276 8.31 1.38 17.64
C ARG A 276 8.49 2.28 16.41
N GLU A 277 8.01 3.52 16.45
CA GLU A 277 8.19 4.47 15.33
C GLU A 277 9.66 4.74 15.04
N ILE A 278 10.45 5.06 16.09
CA ILE A 278 11.88 5.35 15.96
C ILE A 278 12.61 4.15 15.36
N LYS A 279 12.30 2.94 15.85
CA LYS A 279 12.87 1.69 15.33
C LYS A 279 12.54 1.47 13.85
N LEU A 280 11.33 1.78 13.41
CA LEU A 280 10.94 1.67 12.01
C LEU A 280 11.71 2.65 11.13
N ARG A 281 11.84 3.92 11.54
CA ARG A 281 12.67 4.90 10.81
C ARG A 281 14.12 4.46 10.72
N ASP A 282 14.68 3.95 11.81
CA ASP A 282 16.05 3.40 11.82
C ASP A 282 16.20 2.19 10.90
N ALA A 283 15.22 1.30 10.88
CA ALA A 283 15.21 0.14 10.00
C ALA A 283 15.13 0.53 8.52
N ILE A 284 14.28 1.50 8.16
CA ILE A 284 14.21 2.09 6.82
C ILE A 284 15.57 2.70 6.45
N ASN A 285 16.18 3.47 7.35
CA ASN A 285 17.48 4.10 7.13
C ASN A 285 18.61 3.08 6.90
N ARG A 286 18.52 1.88 7.50
CA ARG A 286 19.49 0.79 7.32
C ARG A 286 19.21 -0.09 6.09
N ALA A 287 17.98 -0.14 5.60
CA ALA A 287 17.58 -0.96 4.46
C ALA A 287 18.53 -0.75 3.26
N GLY A 288 19.19 -1.81 2.80
CA GLY A 288 20.10 -1.75 1.65
C GLY A 288 21.51 -1.22 1.92
N ARG A 289 21.94 -0.97 3.17
CA ARG A 289 23.29 -0.47 3.52
C ARG A 289 24.47 -1.41 3.20
N GLY A 290 24.24 -2.58 2.62
CA GLY A 290 25.29 -3.56 2.27
C GLY A 290 25.25 -4.06 0.82
N ARG A 291 24.51 -3.39 -0.06
CA ARG A 291 24.31 -3.82 -1.46
C ARG A 291 24.90 -2.86 -2.52
N THR A 292 25.68 -1.86 -2.10
CA THR A 292 26.46 -0.97 -2.97
C THR A 292 27.88 -1.47 -3.17
#